data_AF-A0A841BBE8-F1
#
_entry.id   AF-A0A841BBE8-F1
#
_cell.length_a   1.000
_cell.length_b   1.000
_cell.length_c   1.000
_cell.angle_alpha   90.00
_cell.angle_beta   90.00
_cell.angle_gamma   90.00
#
_symmetry.space_group_name_H-M   'P 1'
#
loop_
_entity.id
_entity.type
_entity.pdbx_description
1 polymer ?
#
loop_
_entity_poly.entity_id
_entity_poly.type
_entity_poly.pdbx_seq_one_letter_code
_entity_poly.pdbx_strand_id
1 'polypeptide(L)'
;MTPSFADELNTRAIDTDGVHQALRYYLAERLDDLPPEDMLEKMYDAAGKDRVDAVHSDLTRDPRALESAALAVLSAAWSDESEQNRIRAVLTETKGKLPVIEVGIIAIACMYGMYLRTTRGIKRYEKTTTRKPDGTFVEKEKIEYTDPTRPLGAITDIFRQIRQ
;
A
#
# COMPACT_ATOMS: atom_id res chain seq x y z
N MET A 1 -14.24 13.30 17.34
CA MET A 1 -13.03 12.53 17.00
C MET A 1 -13.25 11.95 15.62
N THR A 2 -12.34 12.19 14.68
CA THR A 2 -12.36 11.50 13.39
C THR A 2 -11.96 10.03 13.62
N PRO A 3 -12.72 9.05 13.10
CA PRO A 3 -12.37 7.64 13.25
C PRO A 3 -10.97 7.36 12.67
N SER A 4 -10.25 6.42 13.30
CA SER A 4 -8.95 5.96 12.80
C SER A 4 -9.11 5.11 11.54
N PHE A 5 -8.01 4.84 10.81
CA PHE A 5 -8.08 3.96 9.64
C PHE A 5 -8.50 2.54 10.05
N ALA A 6 -7.95 2.04 11.17
CA ALA A 6 -8.35 0.76 11.73
C ALA A 6 -9.85 0.73 12.10
N ASP A 7 -10.40 1.81 12.65
CA ASP A 7 -11.83 1.88 12.97
C ASP A 7 -12.70 1.76 11.71
N GLU A 8 -12.30 2.39 10.60
CA GLU A 8 -13.01 2.29 9.32
C GLU A 8 -12.96 0.87 8.76
N LEU A 9 -11.78 0.24 8.75
CA LEU A 9 -11.64 -1.15 8.28
C LEU A 9 -12.48 -2.13 9.12
N ASN A 10 -12.44 -1.99 10.44
CA ASN A 10 -13.19 -2.83 11.38
C ASN A 10 -14.70 -2.61 11.24
N THR A 11 -15.16 -1.34 11.18
CA THR A 11 -16.58 -0.98 11.02
C THR A 11 -17.16 -1.56 9.74
N ARG A 12 -16.34 -1.60 8.68
CA ARG A 12 -16.75 -2.09 7.37
C ARG A 12 -16.55 -3.60 7.21
N ALA A 13 -15.92 -4.27 8.17
CA ALA A 13 -15.56 -5.68 8.12
C ALA A 13 -14.76 -6.04 6.86
N ILE A 14 -13.76 -5.21 6.54
CA ILE A 14 -12.86 -5.42 5.41
C ILE A 14 -11.97 -6.65 5.67
N ASP A 15 -11.83 -7.54 4.70
CA ASP A 15 -10.90 -8.66 4.74
C ASP A 15 -9.68 -8.40 3.84
N THR A 16 -8.80 -9.40 3.67
CA THR A 16 -7.57 -9.26 2.89
C THR A 16 -7.86 -8.89 1.44
N ASP A 17 -8.87 -9.51 0.83
CA ASP A 17 -9.27 -9.23 -0.54
C ASP A 17 -9.81 -7.81 -0.65
N GLY A 18 -10.62 -7.37 0.32
CA GLY A 18 -11.08 -6.00 0.43
C GLY A 18 -9.93 -4.99 0.58
N VAL A 19 -8.86 -5.32 1.31
CA VAL A 19 -7.66 -4.45 1.41
C VAL A 19 -6.96 -4.32 0.06
N HIS A 20 -6.78 -5.43 -0.66
CA HIS A 20 -6.15 -5.43 -1.98
C HIS A 20 -6.97 -4.65 -3.01
N GLN A 21 -8.29 -4.85 -2.99
CA GLN A 21 -9.22 -4.12 -3.85
C GLN A 21 -9.22 -2.62 -3.52
N ALA A 22 -9.19 -2.26 -2.22
CA ALA A 22 -9.10 -0.87 -1.79
C ALA A 22 -7.83 -0.20 -2.32
N LEU A 23 -6.68 -0.87 -2.21
CA LEU A 23 -5.43 -0.35 -2.75
C LEU A 23 -5.54 -0.08 -4.26
N ARG A 24 -6.09 -1.04 -5.01
CA ARG A 24 -6.23 -0.92 -6.46
C ARG A 24 -7.10 0.28 -6.83
N TYR A 25 -8.30 0.38 -6.26
CA TYR A 25 -9.22 1.48 -6.54
C TYR A 25 -8.67 2.82 -6.11
N TYR A 26 -7.99 2.88 -4.97
CA TYR A 26 -7.32 4.09 -4.51
C TYR A 26 -6.29 4.60 -5.52
N LEU A 27 -5.41 3.72 -6.01
CA LEU A 27 -4.39 4.11 -6.98
C LEU A 27 -5.00 4.43 -8.34
N ALA A 28 -5.99 3.65 -8.79
CA ALA A 28 -6.74 3.92 -10.01
C ALA A 28 -7.33 5.35 -9.99
N GLU A 29 -8.09 5.69 -8.95
CA GLU A 29 -8.70 7.02 -8.83
C GLU A 29 -7.64 8.14 -8.71
N ARG A 30 -6.52 7.87 -8.01
CA ARG A 30 -5.47 8.86 -7.77
C ARG A 30 -4.60 9.11 -9.01
N LEU A 31 -4.48 8.11 -9.88
CA LEU A 31 -3.57 8.12 -11.02
C LEU A 31 -4.28 8.17 -12.36
N ASP A 32 -5.59 8.44 -12.36
CA ASP A 32 -6.43 8.49 -13.57
C ASP A 32 -6.36 7.17 -14.36
N ASP A 33 -6.60 6.06 -13.65
CA ASP A 33 -6.59 4.69 -14.17
C ASP A 33 -5.28 4.25 -14.84
N LEU A 34 -4.14 4.76 -14.35
CA LEU A 34 -2.81 4.34 -14.84
C LEU A 34 -2.67 2.79 -14.82
N PRO A 35 -2.40 2.15 -15.98
CA PRO A 35 -2.23 0.71 -16.06
C PRO A 35 -1.06 0.17 -15.23
N PRO A 36 -1.13 -1.07 -14.71
CA PRO A 36 -0.01 -1.70 -13.99
C PRO A 36 1.29 -1.79 -14.78
N GLU A 37 1.21 -1.98 -16.11
CA GLU A 37 2.37 -2.05 -17.00
C GLU A 37 3.13 -0.71 -17.02
N ASP A 38 2.39 0.39 -17.08
CA ASP A 38 2.95 1.75 -17.05
C ASP A 38 3.49 2.12 -15.66
N MET A 39 2.88 1.60 -14.59
CA MET A 39 3.44 1.71 -13.23
C MET A 39 4.80 0.99 -13.14
N LEU A 40 4.90 -0.20 -13.71
CA LEU A 40 6.14 -0.99 -13.76
C LEU A 40 7.23 -0.28 -14.55
N GLU A 41 6.92 0.23 -15.75
CA GLU A 41 7.88 0.96 -16.59
C GLU A 41 8.49 2.14 -15.82
N LYS A 42 7.64 2.94 -15.15
CA LYS A 42 8.11 4.06 -14.32
C LYS A 42 8.99 3.63 -13.15
N MET A 43 8.73 2.46 -12.57
CA MET A 43 9.59 1.90 -11.53
C MET A 43 10.90 1.37 -12.11
N TYR A 44 10.88 0.75 -13.28
CA TYR A 44 12.10 0.29 -13.98
C TYR A 44 13.01 1.45 -14.34
N ASP A 45 12.46 2.54 -14.88
CA ASP A 45 13.21 3.74 -15.22
C ASP A 45 13.88 4.35 -13.98
N ALA A 46 13.18 4.29 -12.84
CA ALA A 46 13.69 4.85 -11.59
C ALA A 46 14.77 3.96 -10.96
N ALA A 47 14.53 2.65 -10.88
CA ALA A 47 15.25 1.74 -9.99
C ALA A 47 16.06 0.63 -10.71
N GLY A 48 15.86 0.47 -12.01
CA GLY A 48 16.37 -0.66 -12.78
C GLY A 48 15.50 -1.91 -12.67
N LYS A 49 15.36 -2.60 -13.80
CA LYS A 49 14.48 -3.76 -13.97
C LYS A 49 14.73 -4.88 -12.96
N ASP A 50 15.97 -5.34 -12.83
CA ASP A 50 16.31 -6.50 -11.99
C ASP A 50 15.91 -6.34 -10.52
N ARG A 51 16.02 -5.11 -9.99
CA ARG A 51 15.66 -4.81 -8.59
C ARG A 51 14.15 -4.83 -8.39
N VAL A 52 13.41 -4.24 -9.33
CA VAL A 52 11.94 -4.22 -9.31
C VAL A 52 11.39 -5.63 -9.46
N ASP A 53 11.94 -6.43 -10.39
CA ASP A 53 11.52 -7.82 -10.62
C ASP A 53 11.78 -8.71 -9.39
N ALA A 54 12.92 -8.56 -8.72
CA ALA A 54 13.22 -9.30 -7.50
C ALA A 54 12.18 -9.05 -6.40
N VAL A 55 11.85 -7.78 -6.15
CA VAL A 55 10.88 -7.40 -5.13
C VAL A 55 9.44 -7.77 -5.51
N HIS A 56 9.09 -7.67 -6.79
CA HIS A 56 7.81 -8.17 -7.30
C HIS A 56 7.67 -9.67 -7.04
N SER A 57 8.74 -10.44 -7.30
CA SER A 57 8.78 -11.87 -7.02
C SER A 57 8.62 -12.19 -5.53
N ASP A 58 9.27 -11.44 -4.65
CA ASP A 58 9.16 -11.63 -3.20
C ASP A 58 7.75 -11.33 -2.67
N LEU A 59 7.15 -10.22 -3.10
CA LEU A 59 5.79 -9.83 -2.71
C LEU A 59 4.72 -10.80 -3.21
N THR A 60 4.88 -11.34 -4.42
CA THR A 60 3.92 -12.29 -4.98
C THR A 60 3.96 -13.66 -4.30
N ARG A 61 5.08 -13.99 -3.64
CA ARG A 61 5.26 -15.26 -2.91
C ARG A 61 4.80 -15.22 -1.46
N ASP A 62 4.65 -14.03 -0.86
CA ASP A 62 4.22 -13.86 0.52
C ASP A 62 2.91 -13.04 0.62
N PRO A 63 1.75 -13.72 0.73
CA PRO A 63 0.45 -13.05 0.88
C PRO A 63 0.37 -12.10 2.09
N ARG A 64 1.11 -12.37 3.17
CA ARG A 64 1.12 -11.51 4.35
C ARG A 64 1.95 -10.26 4.11
N ALA A 65 3.07 -10.39 3.40
CA ALA A 65 3.85 -9.23 2.97
C ALA A 65 3.04 -8.34 2.03
N LEU A 66 2.27 -8.95 1.11
CA LEU A 66 1.40 -8.24 0.19
C LEU A 66 0.29 -7.46 0.90
N GLU A 67 -0.43 -8.09 1.83
CA GLU A 67 -1.46 -7.44 2.65
C GLU A 67 -0.84 -6.30 3.49
N SER A 68 0.33 -6.55 4.09
CA SER A 68 1.04 -5.55 4.89
C SER A 68 1.48 -4.35 4.06
N ALA A 69 1.94 -4.59 2.82
CA ALA A 69 2.32 -3.53 1.88
C ALA A 69 1.11 -2.68 1.48
N ALA A 70 -0.03 -3.31 1.19
CA ALA A 70 -1.27 -2.61 0.87
C ALA A 70 -1.77 -1.75 2.05
N LEU A 71 -1.79 -2.31 3.26
CA LEU A 71 -2.15 -1.58 4.48
C LEU A 71 -1.20 -0.41 4.73
N ALA A 72 0.10 -0.56 4.46
CA ALA A 72 1.07 0.51 4.63
C ALA A 72 0.81 1.70 3.68
N VAL A 73 0.44 1.43 2.42
CA VAL A 73 0.09 2.48 1.45
C VAL A 73 -1.21 3.18 1.87
N LEU A 74 -2.25 2.42 2.19
CA LEU A 74 -3.55 3.00 2.57
C LEU A 74 -3.49 3.75 3.91
N SER A 75 -2.73 3.26 4.89
CA SER A 75 -2.51 3.96 6.17
C SER A 75 -1.78 5.29 5.95
N ALA A 76 -0.79 5.28 5.04
CA ALA A 76 -0.07 6.50 4.68
C ALA A 76 -1.00 7.51 3.99
N ALA A 77 -1.84 7.06 3.06
CA ALA A 77 -2.85 7.91 2.44
C ALA A 77 -3.82 8.48 3.48
N TRP A 78 -4.32 7.66 4.40
CA TRP A 78 -5.24 8.10 5.47
C TRP A 78 -4.66 9.19 6.38
N SER A 79 -3.33 9.20 6.57
CA SER A 79 -2.65 10.21 7.37
C SER A 79 -2.69 11.61 6.74
N ASP A 80 -3.00 11.71 5.44
CA ASP A 80 -3.31 12.95 4.75
C ASP A 80 -4.82 13.21 4.83
N GLU A 81 -5.22 14.26 5.54
CA GLU A 81 -6.63 14.64 5.72
C GLU A 81 -7.35 14.85 4.38
N SER A 82 -6.65 15.31 3.35
CA SER A 82 -7.22 15.53 2.01
C SER A 82 -7.57 14.24 1.29
N GLU A 83 -6.96 13.11 1.68
CA GLU A 83 -7.16 11.80 1.07
C GLU A 83 -8.19 10.95 1.82
N GLN A 84 -8.56 11.31 3.05
CA GLN A 84 -9.47 10.49 3.87
C GLN A 84 -10.82 10.24 3.21
N ASN A 85 -11.39 11.26 2.55
CA ASN A 85 -12.68 11.11 1.86
C ASN A 85 -12.58 10.14 0.68
N ARG A 86 -11.47 10.18 -0.06
CA ARG A 86 -11.17 9.24 -1.15
C ARG A 86 -11.05 7.81 -0.62
N ILE A 87 -10.28 7.61 0.45
CA ILE A 87 -10.14 6.30 1.08
C ILE A 87 -11.50 5.77 1.58
N ARG A 88 -12.34 6.62 2.20
CA ARG A 88 -13.70 6.21 2.62
C ARG A 88 -14.57 5.79 1.43
N ALA A 89 -14.51 6.52 0.31
CA ALA A 89 -15.26 6.17 -0.90
C ALA A 89 -14.83 4.80 -1.40
N VAL A 90 -13.52 4.61 -1.57
CA VAL A 90 -12.94 3.34 -2.01
C VAL A 90 -13.30 2.17 -1.09
N LEU A 91 -13.18 2.32 0.24
CA LEU A 91 -13.59 1.28 1.21
C LEU A 91 -15.10 0.99 1.21
N THR A 92 -15.92 1.85 0.60
CA THR A 92 -17.36 1.60 0.42
C THR A 92 -17.59 0.69 -0.78
N GLU A 93 -16.79 0.85 -1.83
CA GLU A 93 -16.91 0.12 -3.09
C GLU A 93 -16.32 -1.29 -3.03
N THR A 94 -15.41 -1.57 -2.08
CA THR A 94 -14.78 -2.90 -1.89
C THR A 94 -15.71 -4.00 -1.40
N LYS A 95 -16.99 -3.73 -1.06
CA LYS A 95 -17.94 -4.77 -0.63
C LYS A 95 -18.57 -5.57 -1.77
N GLY A 96 -18.30 -5.21 -3.03
CA GLY A 96 -18.76 -5.97 -4.19
C GLY A 96 -17.90 -7.21 -4.43
N LYS A 97 -18.49 -8.41 -4.44
CA LYS A 97 -17.82 -9.64 -4.92
C LYS A 97 -17.33 -9.41 -6.35
N LEU A 98 -16.03 -9.23 -6.53
CA LEU A 98 -15.38 -9.02 -7.82
C LEU A 98 -14.17 -9.97 -7.95
N PRO A 99 -13.75 -10.26 -9.19
CA PRO A 99 -12.98 -11.46 -9.51
C PRO A 99 -11.63 -11.47 -8.81
N VAL A 100 -11.15 -12.69 -8.52
CA VAL A 100 -9.81 -12.99 -8.02
C VAL A 100 -8.81 -12.03 -8.63
N ILE A 101 -8.34 -11.06 -7.84
CA ILE A 101 -7.38 -10.10 -8.34
C ILE A 101 -6.04 -10.83 -8.46
N GLU A 102 -5.42 -10.75 -9.63
CA GLU A 102 -4.12 -11.37 -9.84
C GLU A 102 -3.10 -10.76 -8.86
N VAL A 103 -2.52 -11.63 -8.03
CA VAL A 103 -1.53 -11.30 -7.00
C VAL A 103 -0.40 -10.43 -7.57
N GLY A 104 -0.02 -10.65 -8.84
CA GLY A 104 0.97 -9.86 -9.56
C GLY A 104 0.59 -8.38 -9.72
N ILE A 105 -0.67 -8.07 -10.02
CA ILE A 105 -1.17 -6.70 -10.18
C ILE A 105 -1.18 -5.97 -8.83
N ILE A 106 -1.59 -6.66 -7.76
CA ILE A 106 -1.57 -6.08 -6.41
C ILE A 106 -0.13 -5.82 -5.96
N ALA A 107 0.82 -6.70 -6.28
CA ALA A 107 2.23 -6.47 -5.96
C ALA A 107 2.77 -5.22 -6.65
N ILE A 108 2.44 -5.01 -7.93
CA ILE A 108 2.79 -3.80 -8.68
C ILE A 108 2.18 -2.56 -8.02
N ALA A 109 0.89 -2.60 -7.69
CA ALA A 109 0.19 -1.52 -7.00
C ALA A 109 0.84 -1.18 -5.64
N CYS A 110 1.18 -2.19 -4.85
CA CYS A 110 1.87 -2.03 -3.56
C CYS A 110 3.21 -1.31 -3.74
N MET A 111 4.04 -1.79 -4.68
CA MET A 111 5.34 -1.20 -4.98
C MET A 111 5.21 0.23 -5.48
N TYR A 112 4.25 0.50 -6.37
CA TYR A 112 4.05 1.83 -6.94
C TYR A 112 3.53 2.83 -5.90
N GLY A 113 2.62 2.42 -5.00
CA GLY A 113 2.19 3.24 -3.87
C GLY A 113 3.36 3.65 -2.96
N MET A 114 4.30 2.74 -2.71
CA MET A 114 5.53 3.04 -1.96
C MET A 114 6.51 3.92 -2.73
N TYR A 115 6.66 3.70 -4.04
CA TYR A 115 7.44 4.55 -4.94
C TYR A 115 6.97 6.00 -4.89
N LEU A 116 5.66 6.25 -5.03
CA LEU A 116 5.08 7.59 -4.97
C LEU A 116 5.37 8.27 -3.63
N ARG A 117 5.23 7.54 -2.52
CA ARG A 117 5.51 8.06 -1.18
C ARG A 117 6.98 8.46 -1.02
N THR A 118 7.89 7.62 -1.51
CA THR A 118 9.34 7.81 -1.34
C THR A 118 9.89 8.92 -2.23
N THR A 119 9.39 9.02 -3.47
CA THR A 119 9.92 9.96 -4.48
C THR A 119 9.25 11.33 -4.47
N ARG A 120 7.95 11.41 -4.14
CA ARG A 120 7.17 12.66 -4.17
C ARG A 120 7.09 13.40 -2.83
N GLY A 121 7.87 12.98 -1.82
CA GLY A 121 8.11 13.77 -0.61
C GLY A 121 6.90 13.94 0.30
N ILE A 122 6.07 12.91 0.46
CA ILE A 122 4.96 12.95 1.43
C ILE A 122 5.53 12.99 2.85
N LYS A 123 5.03 13.93 3.67
CA LYS A 123 5.46 14.20 5.05
C LYS A 123 5.46 12.89 5.86
N ARG A 124 6.61 12.56 6.47
CA ARG A 124 6.81 11.30 7.20
C ARG A 124 6.09 11.36 8.56
N TYR A 125 4.86 10.86 8.59
CA TYR A 125 4.12 10.54 9.82
C TYR A 125 3.80 9.04 9.77
N GLU A 126 4.37 8.25 10.70
CA GLU A 126 4.28 6.78 10.72
C GLU A 126 3.17 6.34 11.70
N LYS A 127 1.92 6.34 11.22
CA LYS A 127 0.84 5.52 11.77
C LYS A 127 0.70 4.27 10.90
N THR A 128 0.89 3.10 11.50
CA THR A 128 0.81 1.82 10.77
C THR A 128 -0.38 1.02 11.26
N THR A 129 -1.21 0.58 10.32
CA THR A 129 -2.31 -0.35 10.59
C THR A 129 -1.87 -1.77 10.29
N THR A 130 -2.14 -2.69 11.20
CA THR A 130 -1.82 -4.11 11.05
C THR A 130 -3.03 -4.97 11.38
N ARG A 131 -3.16 -6.11 10.71
CA ARG A 131 -4.20 -7.10 11.00
C ARG A 131 -3.72 -8.09 12.06
N LYS A 132 -4.56 -8.32 13.07
CA LYS A 132 -4.32 -9.30 14.15
C LYS A 132 -4.77 -10.70 13.73
N PRO A 133 -4.30 -11.75 14.43
CA PRO A 133 -4.76 -13.12 14.21
C PRO A 133 -6.27 -13.32 14.39
N ASP A 134 -6.93 -12.48 15.20
CA ASP A 134 -8.38 -12.49 15.40
C ASP A 134 -9.17 -11.83 14.25
N GLY A 135 -8.49 -11.35 13.21
CA GLY A 135 -9.06 -10.70 12.04
C GLY A 135 -9.28 -9.21 12.19
N THR A 136 -9.10 -8.64 13.38
CA THR A 136 -9.28 -7.19 13.63
C THR A 136 -8.06 -6.37 13.20
N PHE A 137 -8.28 -5.13 12.81
CA PHE A 137 -7.21 -4.17 12.53
C PHE A 137 -6.89 -3.34 13.76
N VAL A 138 -5.61 -3.07 13.97
CA VAL A 138 -5.14 -2.14 15.00
C VAL A 138 -4.15 -1.15 14.43
N GLU A 139 -4.31 0.11 14.81
CA GLU A 139 -3.29 1.13 14.64
C GLU A 139 -2.23 0.96 15.74
N LYS A 140 -0.97 0.97 15.33
CA LYS A 140 0.16 1.20 16.24
C LYS A 140 0.79 2.53 15.85
N GLU A 141 0.74 3.47 16.78
CA GLU A 141 1.59 4.66 16.75
C GLU A 141 2.94 4.25 17.31
N LYS A 142 3.94 4.12 16.44
CA LYS A 142 5.31 3.82 16.85
C LYS A 142 6.18 5.01 16.44
N ILE A 143 6.57 5.83 17.41
CA ILE A 143 7.73 6.72 17.25
C ILE A 143 8.95 5.84 17.50
N GLU A 144 9.28 5.01 16.53
CA GLU A 144 10.57 4.34 16.45
C GLU A 144 11.19 4.72 15.11
N TYR A 145 12.49 5.02 15.13
CA TYR A 145 13.28 5.08 13.93
C TYR A 145 13.26 3.69 13.30
N THR A 146 12.33 3.45 12.37
CA THR A 146 12.25 2.19 11.65
C THR A 146 13.59 1.93 10.95
N ASP A 147 14.33 0.95 11.46
CA ASP A 147 15.42 0.29 10.75
C ASP A 147 14.80 -0.42 9.52
N PRO A 148 15.16 -0.02 8.28
CA PRO A 148 14.59 -0.56 7.04
C PRO A 148 15.04 -2.00 6.73
N THR A 149 15.26 -2.87 7.73
CA THR A 149 15.83 -4.22 7.54
C THR A 149 14.81 -5.36 7.45
N ARG A 150 13.51 -5.06 7.35
CA ARG A 150 12.42 -6.03 7.11
C ARG A 150 11.89 -5.95 5.67
N PRO A 151 11.11 -6.92 5.13
CA PRO A 151 10.76 -7.02 3.71
C PRO A 151 10.28 -5.73 3.02
N LEU A 152 9.63 -4.82 3.75
CA LEU A 152 9.20 -3.51 3.25
C LEU A 152 10.36 -2.52 3.00
N GLY A 153 11.46 -2.70 3.73
CA GLY A 153 12.70 -1.96 3.62
C GLY A 153 13.39 -2.13 2.27
N ALA A 154 13.44 -3.36 1.74
CA ALA A 154 13.93 -3.63 0.39
C ALA A 154 13.18 -2.82 -0.67
N ILE A 155 11.84 -2.72 -0.56
CA ILE A 155 11.00 -1.91 -1.46
C ILE A 155 11.34 -0.42 -1.33
N THR A 156 11.47 0.09 -0.11
CA THR A 156 11.77 1.52 0.11
C THR A 156 13.21 1.90 -0.22
N ASP A 157 14.17 0.98 -0.05
CA ASP A 157 15.60 1.21 -0.29
C ASP A 157 15.92 1.27 -1.78
N ILE A 158 15.19 0.50 -2.60
CA ILE A 158 15.23 0.62 -4.06
C ILE A 158 15.01 2.08 -4.48
N PHE A 159 14.03 2.76 -3.87
CA PHE A 159 13.68 4.13 -4.26
C PHE A 159 14.45 5.22 -3.49
N ARG A 160 15.12 4.86 -2.39
CA ARG A 160 15.92 5.80 -1.59
C ARG A 160 17.29 6.08 -2.22
N GLN A 161 17.89 5.11 -2.91
CA GLN A 161 19.22 5.25 -3.52
C GLN A 161 19.26 6.20 -4.73
N ILE A 162 18.12 6.52 -5.35
CA ILE A 162 18.02 7.40 -6.53
C ILE A 162 18.21 8.88 -6.15
N ARG A 163 18.17 9.21 -4.85
CA ARG A 163 18.24 10.59 -4.32
C ARG A 163 19.64 11.02 -3.84
N GLN A 164 20.68 10.23 -4.08
CA GLN A 164 22.08 10.61 -3.84
C GLN A 164 22.75 10.99 -5.16
#